data_AF-A0A2M8ATI9-F1
#
_entry.id   AF-A0A2M8ATI9-F1
#
_cell.length_a   1.000
_cell.length_b   1.000
_cell.length_c   1.000
_cell.angle_alpha   90.00
_cell.angle_beta   90.00
_cell.angle_gamma   90.00
#
_symmetry.space_group_name_H-M   'P 1'
#
loop_
_entity.id
_entity.type
_entity.pdbx_description
1 polymer ?
#
loop_
_entity_poly.entity_id
_entity_poly.type
_entity_poly.pdbx_seq_one_letter_code
_entity_poly.pdbx_strand_id
1 'polypeptide(L)'
;MDRLTVTLKIVTPMFLGGADQSPSDGIRPPSGKGVLRFWWRALNWGRFKAKVVDDAVALKKMHDEEKLLFGSAAEEENGKQIGGQGCFLLNVKHGLLTPVQPDFPRFPGRKYLAGMGLDNRAAIPANVEFEIMLRFRRGTDSLLIANIEETLCMIGLFGGFGSRSRRGFGSVVRLIKHGEQLRLPTDIKISAEIEWLKSKFTGIVGISPFSVLDINSLLYRGNDYNTADEAMETVGHQMNLYRTN
;
A
#
# COMPACT_ATOMS: atom_id res chain seq x y z
N MET A 1 17.89 -2.52 14.54
CA MET A 1 17.44 -3.44 13.48
C MET A 1 17.92 -2.90 12.15
N ASP A 2 18.64 -3.67 11.34
CA ASP A 2 19.21 -3.19 10.06
C ASP A 2 18.42 -3.67 8.84
N ARG A 3 17.50 -4.63 9.03
CA ARG A 3 16.64 -5.18 7.99
C ARG A 3 15.21 -5.36 8.47
N LEU A 4 14.25 -4.97 7.65
CA LEU A 4 12.85 -5.37 7.76
C LEU A 4 12.49 -6.24 6.56
N THR A 5 11.67 -7.26 6.78
CA THR A 5 11.16 -8.10 5.69
C THR A 5 9.73 -8.49 6.01
N VAL A 6 8.84 -8.28 5.06
CA VAL A 6 7.43 -8.66 5.15
C VAL A 6 7.06 -9.51 3.95
N THR A 7 6.35 -10.61 4.21
CA THR A 7 5.76 -11.42 3.15
C THR A 7 4.30 -11.03 2.97
N LEU A 8 3.92 -10.71 1.75
CA LEU A 8 2.59 -10.32 1.33
C LEU A 8 2.04 -11.41 0.40
N LYS A 9 0.75 -11.71 0.55
CA LYS A 9 0.01 -12.58 -0.36
C LYS A 9 -1.00 -11.73 -1.14
N ILE A 10 -1.04 -11.92 -2.45
CA ILE A 10 -2.00 -11.29 -3.35
C ILE A 10 -3.38 -11.96 -3.15
N VAL A 11 -4.40 -11.17 -2.85
CA VAL A 11 -5.77 -11.65 -2.58
C VAL A 11 -6.65 -11.58 -3.82
N THR A 12 -6.50 -10.53 -4.62
CA THR A 12 -7.24 -10.31 -5.87
C THR A 12 -6.28 -10.08 -7.03
N PRO A 13 -6.66 -10.39 -8.29
CA PRO A 13 -5.79 -10.22 -9.45
C PRO A 13 -5.12 -8.84 -9.49
N MET A 14 -3.80 -8.83 -9.64
CA MET A 14 -2.98 -7.63 -9.53
C MET A 14 -2.53 -7.17 -10.92
N PHE A 15 -3.05 -6.02 -11.33
CA PHE A 15 -2.73 -5.40 -12.62
C PHE A 15 -1.54 -4.46 -12.47
N LEU A 16 -0.34 -5.04 -12.39
CA LEU A 16 0.92 -4.34 -12.51
C LEU A 16 1.44 -4.44 -13.94
N GLY A 17 1.97 -3.34 -14.46
CA GLY A 17 2.67 -3.36 -15.74
C GLY A 17 3.55 -2.14 -15.90
N GLY A 18 4.58 -2.29 -16.74
CA GLY A 18 5.48 -1.21 -17.12
C GLY A 18 4.85 -0.34 -18.20
N ALA A 19 5.69 0.21 -19.06
CA ALA A 19 5.23 1.01 -20.21
C ALA A 19 4.32 0.20 -21.17
N ASP A 20 4.55 -1.11 -21.27
CA ASP A 20 3.78 -2.05 -22.10
C ASP A 20 2.50 -2.57 -21.42
N GLN A 21 2.22 -2.12 -20.19
CA GLN A 21 1.08 -2.53 -19.36
C GLN A 21 1.02 -4.04 -19.08
N SER A 22 2.12 -4.77 -19.33
CA SER A 22 2.26 -6.21 -19.14
C SER A 22 2.81 -6.56 -17.75
N PRO A 23 2.32 -7.63 -17.10
CA PRO A 23 2.86 -8.13 -15.84
C PRO A 23 4.16 -8.96 -16.00
N SER A 24 4.74 -9.06 -17.21
CA SER A 24 5.93 -9.89 -17.51
C SER A 24 7.14 -9.57 -16.62
N ASP A 25 7.32 -8.30 -16.27
CA ASP A 25 8.45 -7.86 -15.43
C ASP A 25 8.18 -8.05 -13.92
N GLY A 26 7.04 -8.65 -13.57
CA GLY A 26 6.65 -8.99 -12.21
C GLY A 26 6.46 -7.81 -11.27
N ILE A 27 6.68 -8.05 -9.98
CA ILE A 27 6.48 -7.06 -8.92
C ILE A 27 7.81 -6.34 -8.67
N ARG A 28 7.91 -5.10 -9.15
CA ARG A 28 9.17 -4.35 -9.13
C ARG A 28 9.31 -3.46 -7.88
N PRO A 29 10.55 -3.19 -7.43
CA PRO A 29 10.81 -2.28 -6.32
C PRO A 29 10.13 -0.90 -6.43
N PRO A 30 10.04 -0.23 -7.60
CA PRO A 30 9.32 1.04 -7.72
C PRO A 30 7.84 0.96 -7.34
N SER A 31 7.15 -0.14 -7.68
CA SER A 31 5.75 -0.37 -7.29
C SER A 31 5.63 -0.50 -5.76
N GLY A 32 6.53 -1.29 -5.15
CA GLY A 32 6.77 -1.35 -3.70
C GLY A 32 6.89 0.02 -3.05
N LYS A 33 7.82 0.82 -3.57
CA LYS A 33 8.19 2.13 -3.05
C LYS A 33 7.05 3.14 -3.17
N GLY A 34 6.27 3.11 -4.26
CA GLY A 34 5.12 3.99 -4.47
C GLY A 34 4.02 3.76 -3.43
N VAL A 35 3.67 2.49 -3.19
CA VAL A 35 2.67 2.11 -2.17
C VAL A 35 3.17 2.49 -0.77
N LEU A 36 4.44 2.20 -0.45
CA LEU A 36 5.04 2.56 0.83
C LEU A 36 5.04 4.07 1.08
N ARG A 37 5.41 4.89 0.10
CA ARG A 37 5.34 6.35 0.20
C ARG A 37 3.92 6.87 0.40
N PHE A 38 2.96 6.34 -0.36
CA PHE A 38 1.56 6.75 -0.25
C PHE A 38 1.02 6.53 1.17
N TRP A 39 1.16 5.31 1.68
CA TRP A 39 0.67 4.98 3.02
C TRP A 39 1.45 5.68 4.12
N TRP A 40 2.76 5.89 3.93
CA TRP A 40 3.56 6.65 4.89
C TRP A 40 3.03 8.09 5.02
N ARG A 41 2.77 8.79 3.91
CA ARG A 41 2.21 10.15 3.95
C ARG A 41 0.83 10.17 4.59
N ALA A 42 -0.04 9.22 4.22
CA ALA A 42 -1.40 9.15 4.76
C ALA A 42 -1.39 8.95 6.29
N LEU A 43 -0.53 8.08 6.80
CA LEU A 43 -0.39 7.80 8.23
C LEU A 43 0.30 8.94 9.00
N ASN A 44 1.30 9.59 8.40
CA ASN A 44 2.19 10.51 9.12
C ASN A 44 1.80 11.99 9.02
N TRP A 45 0.87 12.37 8.15
CA TRP A 45 0.46 13.77 8.01
C TRP A 45 0.02 14.39 9.35
N GLY A 46 -0.80 13.67 10.12
CA GLY A 46 -1.35 14.15 11.38
C GLY A 46 -0.29 14.60 12.39
N ARG A 47 0.81 13.85 12.55
CA ARG A 47 1.91 14.22 13.47
C ARG A 47 2.73 15.42 13.02
N PHE A 48 2.75 15.75 11.73
CA PHE A 48 3.37 16.98 11.23
C PHE A 48 2.44 18.16 11.45
N LYS A 49 1.16 17.98 11.11
CA LYS A 49 0.14 19.01 11.28
C LYS A 49 -0.08 19.39 12.76
N ALA A 50 -0.02 18.45 13.69
CA ALA A 50 -0.13 18.74 15.12
C ALA A 50 0.96 19.68 15.68
N LYS A 51 2.10 19.82 14.97
CA LYS A 51 3.23 20.65 15.41
C LYS A 51 3.21 22.07 14.85
N VAL A 52 2.38 22.35 13.85
CA VAL A 52 2.38 23.63 13.11
C VAL A 52 1.00 23.95 12.57
N VAL A 53 0.59 25.22 12.72
CA VAL A 53 -0.73 25.68 12.24
C VAL A 53 -0.77 25.78 10.71
N ASP A 54 0.33 26.18 10.07
CA ASP A 54 0.41 26.36 8.61
C ASP A 54 0.69 25.04 7.87
N ASP A 55 -0.17 24.71 6.89
CA ASP A 55 -0.03 23.54 6.03
C ASP A 55 1.24 23.57 5.18
N ALA A 56 1.66 24.74 4.68
CA ALA A 56 2.87 24.85 3.87
C ALA A 56 4.12 24.47 4.68
N VAL A 57 4.16 24.90 5.94
CA VAL A 57 5.26 24.55 6.87
C VAL A 57 5.20 23.06 7.23
N ALA A 58 4.00 22.51 7.47
CA ALA A 58 3.82 21.09 7.76
C ALA A 58 4.26 20.21 6.59
N LEU A 59 3.82 20.56 5.38
CA LEU A 59 4.17 19.90 4.12
C LEU A 59 5.67 19.92 3.89
N LYS A 60 6.34 21.05 4.12
CA LYS A 60 7.79 21.14 3.99
C LYS A 60 8.50 20.18 4.94
N LYS A 61 8.11 20.16 6.23
CA LYS A 61 8.68 19.24 7.23
C LYS A 61 8.46 17.77 6.88
N MET A 62 7.25 17.42 6.44
CA MET A 62 6.93 16.05 6.01
C MET A 62 7.75 15.65 4.79
N HIS A 63 7.87 16.55 3.81
CA HIS A 63 8.65 16.32 2.60
C HIS A 63 10.14 16.12 2.92
N ASP A 64 10.70 16.90 3.84
CA ASP A 64 12.10 16.76 4.28
C ASP A 64 12.35 15.34 4.90
N GLU A 65 11.40 14.82 5.69
CA GLU A 65 11.50 13.45 6.22
C GLU A 65 11.23 12.37 5.15
N GLU A 66 10.29 12.60 4.22
CA GLU A 66 10.07 11.70 3.08
C GLU A 66 11.33 11.57 2.22
N LYS A 67 12.03 12.69 1.98
CA LYS A 67 13.33 12.70 1.29
C LYS A 67 14.37 11.90 2.05
N LEU A 68 14.45 12.04 3.37
CA LEU A 68 15.38 11.26 4.19
C LEU A 68 15.10 9.75 4.09
N LEU A 69 13.83 9.36 4.20
CA LEU A 69 13.41 7.96 4.19
C LEU A 69 13.60 7.32 2.81
N PHE A 70 13.04 7.95 1.77
CA PHE A 70 12.89 7.34 0.46
C PHE A 70 13.83 7.90 -0.60
N GLY A 71 14.52 8.99 -0.32
CA GLY A 71 15.36 9.71 -1.27
C GLY A 71 14.59 10.70 -2.13
N SER A 72 15.34 11.57 -2.79
CA SER A 72 14.86 12.57 -3.75
C SER A 72 15.61 12.43 -5.08
N ALA A 73 15.19 13.20 -6.09
CA ALA A 73 16.04 13.43 -7.25
C ALA A 73 17.42 13.92 -6.78
N ALA A 74 18.47 13.44 -7.46
CA ALA A 74 19.79 13.99 -7.28
C ALA A 74 19.84 15.32 -8.04
N GLU A 75 20.11 16.38 -7.31
CA GLU A 75 20.31 17.73 -7.84
C GLU A 75 21.76 18.12 -7.55
N GLU A 76 22.30 19.08 -8.28
CA GLU A 76 23.63 19.61 -8.04
C GLU A 76 23.51 21.08 -7.64
N GLU A 77 23.98 21.41 -6.44
CA GLU A 77 23.99 22.77 -5.92
C GLU A 77 25.42 23.11 -5.48
N ASN A 78 26.01 24.14 -6.08
CA ASN A 78 27.39 24.57 -5.82
C ASN A 78 28.43 23.44 -5.95
N GLY A 79 28.28 22.58 -6.96
CA GLY A 79 29.20 21.45 -7.20
C GLY A 79 29.08 20.30 -6.20
N LYS A 80 28.05 20.33 -5.33
CA LYS A 80 27.72 19.22 -4.42
C LYS A 80 26.41 18.58 -4.85
N GLN A 81 26.42 17.26 -4.95
CA GLN A 81 25.19 16.49 -5.11
C GLN A 81 24.33 16.63 -3.86
N ILE A 82 23.17 17.27 -4.02
CA ILE A 82 22.10 17.36 -3.03
C ILE A 82 21.01 16.33 -3.36
N GLY A 83 20.43 15.71 -2.34
CA GLY A 83 19.45 14.64 -2.52
C GLY A 83 20.06 13.27 -2.84
N GLY A 84 19.30 12.42 -3.53
CA GLY A 84 19.72 11.06 -3.87
C GLY A 84 19.06 9.98 -3.02
N GLN A 85 19.76 8.87 -2.79
CA GLN A 85 19.16 7.67 -2.19
C GLN A 85 18.79 7.87 -0.71
N GLY A 86 17.59 7.38 -0.34
CA GLY A 86 17.10 7.43 1.04
C GLY A 86 17.84 6.50 2.01
N CYS A 87 17.37 6.47 3.26
CA CYS A 87 18.00 5.73 4.35
C CYS A 87 17.87 4.20 4.26
N PHE A 88 17.13 3.66 3.28
CA PHE A 88 17.06 2.22 3.05
C PHE A 88 17.08 1.84 1.56
N LEU A 89 17.57 0.63 1.31
CA LEU A 89 17.42 -0.10 0.06
C LEU A 89 16.13 -0.94 0.11
N LEU A 90 15.26 -0.78 -0.89
CA LEU A 90 14.06 -1.59 -1.06
C LEU A 90 14.32 -2.63 -2.15
N ASN A 91 14.12 -3.90 -1.82
CA ASN A 91 14.13 -4.99 -2.76
C ASN A 91 12.81 -5.78 -2.67
N VAL A 92 12.38 -6.35 -3.79
CA VAL A 92 11.20 -7.19 -3.90
C VAL A 92 11.62 -8.56 -4.40
N LYS A 93 11.16 -9.61 -3.74
CA LYS A 93 11.42 -11.00 -4.13
C LYS A 93 10.11 -11.72 -4.36
N HIS A 94 9.99 -12.42 -5.47
CA HIS A 94 8.86 -13.31 -5.77
C HIS A 94 9.37 -14.52 -6.57
N GLY A 95 8.58 -15.59 -6.60
CA GLY A 95 8.84 -16.75 -7.46
C GLY A 95 8.56 -16.46 -8.93
N LEU A 96 8.58 -17.49 -9.78
CA LEU A 96 8.13 -17.37 -11.16
C LEU A 96 6.65 -16.97 -11.17
N LEU A 97 6.32 -15.94 -11.95
CA LEU A 97 4.96 -15.47 -12.11
C LEU A 97 4.44 -15.94 -13.47
N THR A 98 3.27 -16.55 -13.48
CA THR A 98 2.54 -16.88 -14.70
C THR A 98 1.33 -15.95 -14.78
N PRO A 99 1.39 -14.90 -15.62
CA PRO A 99 0.26 -14.02 -15.82
C PRO A 99 -0.99 -14.77 -16.26
N VAL A 100 -2.13 -14.31 -15.79
CA VAL A 100 -3.45 -14.82 -16.18
C VAL A 100 -4.23 -13.70 -16.85
N GLN A 101 -5.14 -14.05 -17.75
CA GLN A 101 -6.16 -13.13 -18.23
C GLN A 101 -7.41 -13.31 -17.37
N PRO A 102 -7.75 -12.36 -16.47
CA PRO A 102 -8.95 -12.50 -15.66
C PRO A 102 -10.17 -12.42 -16.55
N ASP A 103 -11.09 -13.38 -16.39
CA ASP A 103 -12.36 -13.32 -17.07
C ASP A 103 -13.24 -12.23 -16.45
N PHE A 104 -13.81 -11.36 -17.27
CA PHE A 104 -14.74 -10.33 -16.84
C PHE A 104 -16.10 -10.61 -17.49
N PRO A 105 -16.92 -11.50 -16.90
CA PRO A 105 -18.21 -11.86 -17.46
C PRO A 105 -19.07 -10.61 -17.74
N ARG A 106 -19.90 -10.73 -18.77
CA ARG A 106 -20.71 -9.61 -19.29
C ARG A 106 -21.82 -9.29 -18.28
N PHE A 107 -21.52 -8.30 -17.41
CA PHE A 107 -22.12 -8.06 -16.09
C PHE A 107 -21.76 -9.19 -15.11
N PRO A 108 -21.38 -8.92 -13.84
CA PRO A 108 -21.87 -7.87 -12.96
C PRO A 108 -20.71 -7.12 -12.21
N GLY A 109 -20.90 -6.74 -10.94
CA GLY A 109 -20.10 -5.82 -10.11
C GLY A 109 -18.58 -5.85 -10.28
N ARG A 110 -17.94 -7.01 -10.45
CA ARG A 110 -16.48 -7.08 -10.66
C ARG A 110 -16.04 -6.29 -11.90
N LYS A 111 -16.83 -6.30 -12.97
CA LYS A 111 -16.59 -5.50 -14.18
C LYS A 111 -16.73 -4.00 -13.91
N TYR A 112 -17.67 -3.60 -13.05
CA TYR A 112 -17.81 -2.20 -12.63
C TYR A 112 -16.56 -1.73 -11.88
N LEU A 113 -16.04 -2.55 -10.97
CA LEU A 113 -14.79 -2.27 -10.25
C LEU A 113 -13.60 -2.16 -11.20
N ALA A 114 -13.52 -3.03 -12.21
CA ALA A 114 -12.46 -3.04 -13.23
C ALA A 114 -12.51 -1.79 -14.11
N GLY A 115 -13.72 -1.35 -14.49
CA GLY A 115 -14.00 -0.20 -15.35
C GLY A 115 -13.37 -0.32 -16.73
N MET A 116 -13.16 0.82 -17.40
CA MET A 116 -12.66 0.82 -18.76
C MET A 116 -11.16 0.48 -18.83
N GLY A 117 -10.81 -0.46 -19.69
CA GLY A 117 -9.42 -0.75 -20.10
C GLY A 117 -8.68 -1.83 -19.31
N LEU A 118 -9.25 -2.36 -18.22
CA LEU A 118 -8.63 -3.45 -17.47
C LEU A 118 -8.91 -4.82 -18.09
N ASP A 119 -10.06 -4.97 -18.76
CA ASP A 119 -10.55 -6.23 -19.34
C ASP A 119 -9.61 -6.86 -20.38
N ASN A 120 -8.70 -6.08 -20.98
CA ASN A 120 -7.76 -6.55 -21.99
C ASN A 120 -6.33 -6.78 -21.46
N ARG A 121 -6.12 -6.65 -20.14
CA ARG A 121 -4.79 -6.72 -19.52
C ARG A 121 -4.61 -8.03 -18.78
N ALA A 122 -3.45 -8.65 -18.95
CA ALA A 122 -3.05 -9.74 -18.09
C ALA A 122 -2.75 -9.22 -16.66
N ALA A 123 -2.97 -10.07 -15.66
CA ALA A 123 -2.73 -9.80 -14.26
C ALA A 123 -1.80 -10.84 -13.64
N ILE A 124 -1.12 -10.46 -12.57
CA ILE A 124 -0.52 -11.43 -11.65
C ILE A 124 -1.69 -12.07 -10.87
N PRO A 125 -1.78 -13.41 -10.83
CA PRO A 125 -2.92 -14.09 -10.20
C PRO A 125 -2.95 -13.88 -8.69
N ALA A 126 -4.14 -14.09 -8.10
CA ALA A 126 -4.29 -14.21 -6.66
C ALA A 126 -3.52 -15.44 -6.13
N ASN A 127 -3.34 -15.48 -4.81
CA ASN A 127 -2.60 -16.49 -4.06
C ASN A 127 -1.09 -16.57 -4.33
N VAL A 128 -0.52 -15.59 -5.04
CA VAL A 128 0.92 -15.43 -5.17
C VAL A 128 1.48 -14.73 -3.93
N GLU A 129 2.62 -15.21 -3.45
CA GLU A 129 3.37 -14.60 -2.35
C GLU A 129 4.60 -13.84 -2.87
N PHE A 130 4.91 -12.71 -2.23
CA PHE A 130 6.12 -11.93 -2.50
C PHE A 130 6.62 -11.25 -1.23
N GLU A 131 7.91 -10.95 -1.18
CA GLU A 131 8.56 -10.30 -0.04
C GLU A 131 8.95 -8.86 -0.40
N ILE A 132 8.64 -7.92 0.50
CA ILE A 132 9.25 -6.60 0.52
C ILE A 132 10.37 -6.63 1.57
N MET A 133 11.59 -6.37 1.13
CA MET A 133 12.78 -6.36 1.97
C MET A 133 13.37 -4.96 2.01
N LEU A 134 13.50 -4.40 3.21
CA LEU A 134 14.12 -3.10 3.45
C LEU A 134 15.42 -3.31 4.20
N ARG A 135 16.52 -2.78 3.67
CA ARG A 135 17.82 -2.76 4.35
C ARG A 135 18.20 -1.33 4.66
N PHE A 136 18.22 -0.98 5.94
CA PHE A 136 18.53 0.36 6.42
C PHE A 136 20.03 0.61 6.43
N ARG A 137 20.42 1.87 6.25
CA ARG A 137 21.80 2.32 6.42
C ARG A 137 22.20 2.15 7.89
N ARG A 138 23.49 1.91 8.14
CA ARG A 138 24.01 1.86 9.50
C ARG A 138 23.71 3.18 10.22
N GLY A 139 23.24 3.07 11.46
CA GLY A 139 22.90 4.23 12.28
C GLY A 139 21.60 4.95 11.91
N THR A 140 20.74 4.38 11.05
CA THR A 140 19.38 4.93 10.86
C THR A 140 18.62 4.94 12.19
N ASP A 141 17.99 6.08 12.48
CA ASP A 141 17.18 6.29 13.68
C ASP A 141 16.11 5.20 13.84
N SER A 142 16.07 4.58 15.02
CA SER A 142 15.08 3.56 15.38
C SER A 142 13.64 4.04 15.23
N LEU A 143 13.37 5.33 15.47
CA LEU A 143 12.02 5.89 15.30
C LEU A 143 11.61 5.90 13.82
N LEU A 144 12.53 6.21 12.90
CA LEU A 144 12.25 6.15 11.46
C LEU A 144 11.97 4.71 11.01
N ILE A 145 12.72 3.75 11.53
CA ILE A 145 12.51 2.32 11.25
C ILE A 145 11.14 1.87 11.75
N ALA A 146 10.76 2.25 12.98
CA ALA A 146 9.45 1.93 13.55
C ALA A 146 8.30 2.55 12.73
N ASN A 147 8.43 3.80 12.26
CA ASN A 147 7.42 4.43 11.39
C ASN A 147 7.27 3.69 10.05
N ILE A 148 8.36 3.15 9.50
CA ILE A 148 8.30 2.31 8.29
C ILE A 148 7.62 0.97 8.59
N GLU A 149 7.87 0.36 9.74
CA GLU A 149 7.19 -0.86 10.18
C GLU A 149 5.68 -0.64 10.36
N GLU A 150 5.28 0.47 10.99
CA GLU A 150 3.87 0.92 11.09
C GLU A 150 3.24 1.04 9.69
N THR A 151 3.97 1.62 8.74
CA THR A 151 3.50 1.75 7.35
C THR A 151 3.36 0.38 6.66
N LEU A 152 4.26 -0.57 6.91
CA LEU A 152 4.13 -1.93 6.39
C LEU A 152 2.94 -2.67 6.99
N CYS A 153 2.62 -2.42 8.27
CA CYS A 153 1.40 -2.92 8.90
C CYS A 153 0.15 -2.35 8.22
N MET A 154 0.13 -1.03 7.96
CA MET A 154 -0.96 -0.38 7.20
C MET A 154 -1.18 -1.01 5.82
N ILE A 155 -0.09 -1.30 5.09
CA ILE A 155 -0.15 -1.98 3.79
C ILE A 155 -0.72 -3.39 3.93
N GLY A 156 -0.37 -4.11 5.00
CA GLY A 156 -0.87 -5.46 5.27
C GLY A 156 -2.37 -5.54 5.53
N LEU A 157 -3.00 -4.44 5.95
CA LEU A 157 -4.43 -4.36 6.27
C LEU A 157 -5.27 -3.71 5.16
N PHE A 158 -4.74 -2.65 4.55
CA PHE A 158 -5.51 -1.80 3.62
C PHE A 158 -4.84 -1.62 2.26
N GLY A 159 -3.65 -2.19 2.08
CA GLY A 159 -2.83 -1.99 0.89
C GLY A 159 -3.35 -2.75 -0.33
N GLY A 160 -3.07 -2.17 -1.49
CA GLY A 160 -3.23 -2.84 -2.78
C GLY A 160 -2.25 -2.26 -3.79
N PHE A 161 -1.83 -3.07 -4.74
CA PHE A 161 -0.82 -2.73 -5.74
C PHE A 161 -1.41 -2.70 -7.14
N GLY A 162 -0.89 -1.82 -7.98
CA GLY A 162 -1.26 -1.73 -9.39
C GLY A 162 -2.58 -1.01 -9.66
N SER A 163 -3.09 -1.20 -10.88
CA SER A 163 -4.29 -0.50 -11.35
C SER A 163 -5.54 -0.94 -10.58
N ARG A 164 -6.43 0.02 -10.31
CA ARG A 164 -7.71 -0.20 -9.62
C ARG A 164 -7.57 -0.77 -8.20
N SER A 165 -6.44 -0.55 -7.52
CA SER A 165 -6.24 -0.94 -6.12
C SER A 165 -7.20 -0.29 -5.14
N ARG A 166 -7.63 0.94 -5.41
CA ARG A 166 -8.70 1.63 -4.67
C ARG A 166 -10.11 1.09 -4.95
N ARG A 167 -10.23 0.05 -5.77
CA ARG A 167 -11.47 -0.66 -6.13
C ARG A 167 -11.33 -2.17 -5.91
N GLY A 168 -10.37 -2.59 -5.07
CA GLY A 168 -10.22 -3.97 -4.61
C GLY A 168 -9.32 -4.86 -5.46
N PHE A 169 -8.78 -4.42 -6.60
CA PHE A 169 -7.81 -5.22 -7.38
C PHE A 169 -6.39 -5.13 -6.82
N GLY A 170 -5.61 -6.21 -6.90
CA GLY A 170 -4.26 -6.26 -6.34
C GLY A 170 -4.21 -6.02 -4.84
N SER A 171 -5.30 -6.27 -4.12
CA SER A 171 -5.34 -6.28 -2.66
C SER A 171 -4.33 -7.28 -2.14
N VAL A 172 -3.64 -6.93 -1.05
CA VAL A 172 -2.67 -7.81 -0.40
C VAL A 172 -3.02 -8.01 1.06
N VAL A 173 -2.56 -9.12 1.61
CA VAL A 173 -2.58 -9.39 3.04
C VAL A 173 -1.19 -9.73 3.52
N ARG A 174 -0.81 -9.21 4.68
CA ARG A 174 0.46 -9.57 5.32
C ARG A 174 0.38 -10.94 5.97
N LEU A 175 1.30 -11.84 5.59
CA LEU A 175 1.44 -13.13 6.24
C LEU A 175 2.19 -13.00 7.56
N ILE A 176 1.77 -13.81 8.53
CA ILE A 176 2.37 -13.87 9.87
C ILE A 176 3.20 -15.14 9.97
N LYS A 177 4.41 -15.01 10.51
CA LYS A 177 5.30 -16.14 10.77
C LYS A 177 4.84 -16.86 12.05
N HIS A 178 4.62 -18.16 11.94
CA HIS A 178 4.32 -19.05 13.07
C HIS A 178 5.29 -20.25 13.04
N GLY A 179 6.36 -20.16 13.83
CA GLY A 179 7.51 -21.06 13.69
C GLY A 179 8.21 -20.85 12.35
N GLU A 180 8.32 -21.89 11.55
CA GLU A 180 8.90 -21.82 10.19
C GLU A 180 7.86 -21.55 9.09
N GLN A 181 6.57 -21.61 9.41
CA GLN A 181 5.50 -21.45 8.43
C GLN A 181 4.97 -20.02 8.36
N LEU A 182 4.53 -19.61 7.17
CA LEU A 182 3.74 -18.40 6.95
C LEU A 182 2.25 -18.75 6.95
N ARG A 183 1.43 -17.92 7.61
CA ARG A 183 -0.02 -18.10 7.70
C ARG A 183 -0.75 -16.78 7.50
N LEU A 184 -2.01 -16.86 7.09
CA LEU A 184 -2.90 -15.70 7.13
C LEU A 184 -3.06 -15.23 8.58
N PRO A 185 -3.19 -13.91 8.81
CA PRO A 185 -3.48 -13.39 10.14
C PRO A 185 -4.88 -13.83 10.56
N THR A 186 -5.06 -14.11 11.86
CA THR A 186 -6.38 -14.37 12.42
C THR A 186 -7.17 -13.08 12.56
N ASP A 187 -8.50 -13.19 12.66
CA ASP A 187 -9.39 -12.06 12.92
C ASP A 187 -9.00 -11.30 14.19
N ILE A 188 -8.63 -12.01 15.25
CA ILE A 188 -8.14 -11.42 16.50
C ILE A 188 -6.88 -10.57 16.24
N LYS A 189 -5.96 -11.08 15.42
CA LYS A 189 -4.73 -10.36 15.07
C LYS A 189 -5.04 -9.12 14.24
N ILE A 190 -5.91 -9.23 13.24
CA ILE A 190 -6.34 -8.12 12.39
C ILE A 190 -7.00 -7.02 13.24
N SER A 191 -7.95 -7.39 14.11
CA SER A 191 -8.62 -6.42 14.99
C SER A 191 -7.63 -5.74 15.94
N ALA A 192 -6.69 -6.48 16.53
CA ALA A 192 -5.66 -5.89 17.38
C ALA A 192 -4.75 -4.92 16.62
N GLU A 193 -4.37 -5.24 15.39
CA GLU A 193 -3.57 -4.33 14.54
C GLU A 193 -4.35 -3.07 14.14
N ILE A 194 -5.64 -3.21 13.83
CA ILE A 194 -6.51 -2.07 13.52
C ILE A 194 -6.62 -1.12 14.72
N GLU A 195 -6.89 -1.64 15.92
CA GLU A 195 -7.00 -0.81 17.12
C GLU A 195 -5.66 -0.16 17.50
N TRP A 196 -4.57 -0.91 17.36
CA TRP A 196 -3.23 -0.36 17.53
C TRP A 196 -2.93 0.76 16.52
N LEU A 197 -3.31 0.61 15.24
CA LEU A 197 -3.11 1.66 14.24
C LEU A 197 -3.99 2.88 14.48
N LYS A 198 -5.25 2.70 14.87
CA LYS A 198 -6.12 3.81 15.26
C LYS A 198 -5.53 4.64 16.40
N SER A 199 -4.83 4.00 17.35
CA SER A 199 -4.15 4.71 18.44
C SER A 199 -3.05 5.68 17.96
N LYS A 200 -2.59 5.54 16.72
CA LYS A 200 -1.61 6.42 16.08
C LYS A 200 -2.25 7.61 15.34
N PHE A 201 -3.55 7.55 15.09
CA PHE A 201 -4.23 8.61 14.36
C PHE A 201 -4.29 9.88 15.20
N THR A 202 -3.97 11.00 14.56
CA THR A 202 -3.97 12.32 15.22
C THR A 202 -5.20 13.08 14.76
N GLY A 203 -5.81 13.85 15.67
CA GLY A 203 -6.89 14.76 15.31
C GLY A 203 -6.37 15.89 14.42
N ILE A 204 -7.03 16.11 13.29
CA ILE A 204 -6.70 17.20 12.37
C ILE A 204 -7.87 18.17 12.35
N VAL A 205 -7.57 19.46 12.50
CA VAL A 205 -8.56 20.53 12.36
C VAL A 205 -8.54 21.02 10.92
N GLY A 206 -9.72 21.07 10.29
CA GLY A 206 -9.88 21.52 8.91
C GLY A 206 -9.72 20.41 7.87
N ILE A 207 -9.72 20.80 6.60
CA ILE A 207 -9.61 19.88 5.47
C ILE A 207 -8.13 19.66 5.17
N SER A 208 -7.69 18.41 5.11
CA SER A 208 -6.32 18.09 4.72
C SER A 208 -6.08 18.28 3.22
N PRO A 209 -4.86 18.68 2.81
CA PRO A 209 -4.55 18.95 1.40
C PRO A 209 -4.53 17.69 0.50
N PHE A 210 -4.55 16.50 1.09
CA PHE A 210 -4.60 15.21 0.39
C PHE A 210 -5.26 14.15 1.28
N SER A 211 -5.44 12.92 0.76
CA SER A 211 -6.00 11.80 1.52
C SER A 211 -5.09 11.39 2.68
N VAL A 212 -5.62 11.46 3.90
CA VAL A 212 -4.88 11.23 5.14
C VAL A 212 -5.69 10.33 6.08
N LEU A 213 -5.01 9.76 7.06
CA LEU A 213 -5.64 9.08 8.17
C LEU A 213 -5.58 9.95 9.42
N ASP A 214 -6.73 10.13 10.04
CA ASP A 214 -6.96 10.92 11.24
C ASP A 214 -8.01 10.22 12.11
N ILE A 215 -8.33 10.81 13.26
CA ILE A 215 -9.33 10.24 14.18
C ILE A 215 -10.75 10.14 13.58
N ASN A 216 -11.02 10.85 12.49
CA ASN A 216 -12.31 10.84 11.80
C ASN A 216 -12.36 9.78 10.68
N SER A 217 -11.24 9.11 10.42
CA SER A 217 -11.14 8.11 9.38
C SER A 217 -11.95 6.85 9.74
N LEU A 218 -12.97 6.56 8.95
CA LEU A 218 -13.82 5.40 9.13
C LEU A 218 -13.16 4.16 8.54
N LEU A 219 -12.88 3.17 9.40
CA LEU A 219 -12.43 1.84 9.00
C LEU A 219 -13.61 0.87 9.16
N TYR A 220 -14.01 0.24 8.06
CA TYR A 220 -15.17 -0.65 8.02
C TYR A 220 -14.78 -2.02 7.46
N ARG A 221 -15.22 -3.07 8.15
CA ARG A 221 -15.20 -4.46 7.66
C ARG A 221 -16.62 -4.83 7.28
N GLY A 222 -16.82 -5.22 6.03
CA GLY A 222 -18.10 -5.72 5.53
C GLY A 222 -18.31 -7.19 5.86
N ASN A 223 -19.25 -7.81 5.15
CA ASN A 223 -19.53 -9.25 5.27
C ASN A 223 -18.31 -10.10 4.90
N ASP A 224 -18.24 -11.29 5.47
CA ASP A 224 -17.30 -12.33 5.06
C ASP A 224 -17.84 -13.09 3.83
N TYR A 225 -16.93 -13.51 2.96
CA TYR A 225 -17.23 -14.24 1.73
C TYR A 225 -16.31 -15.45 1.62
N ASN A 226 -16.74 -16.49 0.89
CA ASN A 226 -15.91 -17.69 0.71
C ASN A 226 -14.75 -17.44 -0.25
N THR A 227 -14.93 -16.51 -1.19
CA THR A 227 -13.89 -16.15 -2.16
C THR A 227 -13.77 -14.64 -2.32
N ALA A 228 -12.57 -14.19 -2.72
CA ALA A 228 -12.35 -12.79 -3.04
C ALA A 228 -13.19 -12.34 -4.25
N ASP A 229 -13.50 -13.26 -5.17
CA ASP A 229 -14.34 -12.99 -6.33
C ASP A 229 -15.79 -12.69 -5.93
N GLU A 230 -16.38 -13.47 -5.02
CA GLU A 230 -17.72 -13.19 -4.46
C GLU A 230 -17.78 -11.82 -3.77
N ALA A 231 -16.73 -11.48 -3.01
CA ALA A 231 -16.65 -10.19 -2.33
C ALA A 231 -16.59 -9.02 -3.34
N MET A 232 -15.72 -9.13 -4.34
CA MET A 232 -15.58 -8.14 -5.41
C MET A 232 -16.86 -7.98 -6.21
N GLU A 233 -17.55 -9.09 -6.47
CA GLU A 233 -18.80 -9.11 -7.21
C GLU A 233 -19.91 -8.38 -6.43
N THR A 234 -20.07 -8.71 -5.15
CA THR A 234 -21.05 -8.08 -4.27
C THR A 234 -20.80 -6.58 -4.09
N VAL A 235 -19.57 -6.20 -3.75
CA VAL A 235 -19.20 -4.78 -3.56
C VAL A 235 -19.39 -4.00 -4.86
N GLY A 236 -18.95 -4.56 -5.99
CA GLY A 236 -19.10 -3.91 -7.28
C GLY A 236 -20.57 -3.70 -7.68
N HIS A 237 -21.45 -4.65 -7.35
CA HIS A 237 -22.88 -4.54 -7.62
C HIS A 237 -23.49 -3.38 -6.82
N GLN A 238 -23.18 -3.31 -5.51
CA GLN A 238 -23.65 -2.22 -4.65
C GLN A 238 -23.15 -0.85 -5.16
N MET A 239 -21.87 -0.73 -5.51
CA MET A 239 -21.33 0.53 -6.04
C MET A 239 -21.96 0.94 -7.37
N ASN A 240 -22.33 -0.03 -8.21
CA ASN A 240 -23.01 0.26 -9.47
C ASN A 240 -24.42 0.82 -9.22
N LEU A 241 -25.17 0.21 -8.30
CA LEU A 241 -26.52 0.67 -7.91
C LEU A 241 -26.52 2.15 -7.46
N TYR A 242 -25.53 2.56 -6.67
CA TYR A 242 -25.39 3.96 -6.23
C TYR A 242 -25.17 4.97 -7.35
N ARG A 243 -24.69 4.54 -8.52
CA ARG A 243 -24.42 5.43 -9.66
C ARG A 243 -25.58 5.51 -10.65
N THR A 244 -26.46 4.52 -10.63
CA THR A 244 -27.60 4.41 -11.56
C THR A 244 -28.91 4.98 -11.02
N ASN A 245 -28.93 5.41 -9.75
CA ASN A 245 -30.03 6.16 -9.13
C ASN A 245 -29.81 7.67 -9.29
#